data_AF-A0A9J7NAM2-F1
#
_entry.id   AF-A0A9J7NAM2-F1
#
_cell.length_a   1.000
_cell.length_b   1.000
_cell.length_c   1.000
_cell.angle_alpha   90.00
_cell.angle_beta   90.00
_cell.angle_gamma   90.00
#
_symmetry.space_group_name_H-M   'P 1'
#
loop_
_entity.id
_entity.type
_entity.pdbx_description
1 polymer ?
#
loop_
_entity_poly.entity_id
_entity_poly.type
_entity_poly.pdbx_seq_one_letter_code
_entity_poly.pdbx_strand_id
1 'polypeptide(L)'
;MFYPNIRVVIADDSRPVEDLQAENTDHYVMPFGAGWFGGRNLALSQVNTPYFLWVDDDYVFTKETKLENFVEVLDNTNLDLVSGSVGNRKLMYSKLSILPGDEHGDCLVQGSGHYGLVPGYPHCYLTPKVTNFYMGRTDAVRAVGFDPTYSRYGHTEFFVDAMGRLRMAACEGVRIDHKSSRNTDYNKFRRGGGVSGNYRNIIMRRQYFKDNIKCWIKA
;
A
#
# COMPACT_ATOMS: atom_id res chain seq x y z
N MET A 1 -21.25 10.23 9.36
CA MET A 1 -20.51 9.24 8.54
C MET A 1 -20.27 9.86 7.17
N PHE A 2 -19.03 9.87 6.65
CA PHE A 2 -18.69 10.61 5.41
C PHE A 2 -19.11 9.89 4.13
N TYR A 3 -19.05 8.55 4.12
CA TYR A 3 -19.45 7.70 3.00
C TYR A 3 -20.24 6.48 3.51
N PRO A 4 -21.50 6.66 3.93
CA PRO A 4 -22.26 5.62 4.65
C PRO A 4 -22.57 4.36 3.81
N ASN A 5 -22.61 4.51 2.49
CA ASN A 5 -22.98 3.44 1.57
C ASN A 5 -21.78 2.74 0.92
N ILE A 6 -20.55 3.07 1.34
CA ILE A 6 -19.35 2.39 0.84
C ILE A 6 -19.30 0.98 1.42
N ARG A 7 -19.12 0.01 0.53
CA ARG A 7 -18.80 -1.37 0.90
C ARG A 7 -17.39 -1.45 1.47
N VAL A 8 -17.25 -2.08 2.63
CA VAL A 8 -15.98 -2.32 3.33
C VAL A 8 -15.67 -3.81 3.28
N VAL A 9 -14.47 -4.17 2.88
CA VAL A 9 -14.00 -5.56 2.89
C VAL A 9 -12.89 -5.68 3.93
N ILE A 10 -13.08 -6.55 4.91
CA ILE A 10 -12.12 -6.78 6.00
C ILE A 10 -11.53 -8.18 5.82
N ALA A 11 -10.21 -8.27 5.76
CA ALA A 11 -9.47 -9.53 5.82
C ALA A 11 -8.79 -9.64 7.19
N ASP A 12 -9.35 -10.46 8.07
CA ASP A 12 -9.00 -10.55 9.47
C ASP A 12 -8.13 -11.79 9.75
N ASP A 13 -6.85 -11.57 10.09
CA ASP A 13 -5.94 -12.62 10.54
C ASP A 13 -5.66 -12.60 12.05
N SER A 14 -6.53 -11.92 12.81
CA SER A 14 -6.40 -11.77 14.26
C SER A 14 -6.74 -13.05 15.03
N ARG A 15 -6.33 -13.08 16.29
CA ARG A 15 -6.77 -14.08 17.27
C ARG A 15 -6.79 -13.47 18.67
N PRO A 16 -7.90 -13.57 19.42
CA PRO A 16 -9.20 -14.10 18.99
C PRO A 16 -9.81 -13.28 17.85
N VAL A 17 -10.64 -13.93 17.03
CA VAL A 17 -11.39 -13.26 15.96
C VAL A 17 -12.53 -12.48 16.63
N GLU A 18 -12.63 -11.19 16.32
CA GLU A 18 -13.73 -10.33 16.77
C GLU A 18 -14.85 -10.34 15.72
N ASP A 19 -16.11 -10.23 16.16
CA ASP A 19 -17.22 -10.06 15.22
C ASP A 19 -17.27 -8.60 14.74
N LEU A 20 -16.82 -8.39 13.49
CA LEU A 20 -16.76 -7.09 12.85
C LEU A 20 -17.89 -6.89 11.83
N GLN A 21 -18.89 -7.77 11.81
CA GLN A 21 -20.01 -7.68 10.88
C GLN A 21 -20.83 -6.42 11.14
N ALA A 22 -21.09 -5.67 10.06
CA ALA A 22 -21.86 -4.44 10.07
C ALA A 22 -22.54 -4.23 8.70
N GLU A 23 -23.43 -3.24 8.61
CA GLU A 23 -24.02 -2.86 7.33
C GLU A 23 -22.93 -2.46 6.33
N ASN A 24 -23.03 -2.94 5.09
CA ASN A 24 -22.06 -2.75 4.02
C ASN A 24 -20.65 -3.31 4.30
N THR A 25 -20.49 -4.23 5.27
CA THR A 25 -19.20 -4.85 5.59
C THR A 25 -19.19 -6.33 5.22
N ASP A 26 -18.18 -6.76 4.47
CA ASP A 26 -17.84 -8.18 4.31
C ASP A 26 -16.60 -8.50 5.14
N HIS A 27 -16.78 -9.26 6.22
CA HIS A 27 -15.68 -9.68 7.07
C HIS A 27 -15.27 -11.14 6.80
N TYR A 28 -14.04 -11.31 6.32
CA TYR A 28 -13.43 -12.59 5.97
C TYR A 28 -12.34 -12.95 6.96
N VAL A 29 -12.49 -14.11 7.60
CA VAL A 29 -11.51 -14.64 8.55
C VAL A 29 -10.45 -15.45 7.82
N MET A 30 -9.18 -15.15 8.10
CA MET A 30 -8.01 -15.83 7.56
C MET A 30 -7.34 -16.73 8.62
N PRO A 31 -6.46 -17.67 8.20
CA PRO A 31 -5.57 -18.33 9.14
C PRO A 31 -4.80 -17.31 9.97
N PHE A 32 -4.66 -17.57 11.27
CA PHE A 32 -4.00 -16.64 12.19
C PHE A 32 -2.60 -16.26 11.71
N GLY A 33 -2.36 -14.95 11.60
CA GLY A 33 -1.09 -14.42 11.14
C GLY A 33 -0.73 -14.77 9.69
N ALA A 34 -1.74 -15.07 8.84
CA ALA A 34 -1.58 -15.18 7.38
C ALA A 34 -0.90 -13.94 6.78
N GLY A 35 -1.06 -12.78 7.44
CA GLY A 35 -0.20 -11.65 7.26
C GLY A 35 -0.65 -10.68 6.17
N TRP A 36 0.11 -9.59 6.10
CA TRP A 36 -0.31 -8.35 5.48
C TRP A 36 -0.67 -8.48 4.00
N PHE A 37 0.20 -9.10 3.20
CA PHE A 37 -0.02 -9.22 1.75
C PHE A 37 -1.01 -10.33 1.39
N GLY A 38 -1.09 -11.38 2.20
CA GLY A 38 -2.17 -12.38 2.09
C GLY A 38 -3.55 -11.76 2.25
N GLY A 39 -3.73 -10.94 3.29
CA GLY A 39 -4.97 -10.21 3.54
C GLY A 39 -5.32 -9.20 2.44
N ARG A 40 -4.34 -8.48 1.92
CA ARG A 40 -4.52 -7.56 0.77
C ARG A 40 -5.07 -8.28 -0.45
N ASN A 41 -4.49 -9.43 -0.81
CA ASN A 41 -4.98 -10.22 -1.94
C ASN A 41 -6.41 -10.72 -1.70
N LEU A 42 -6.71 -11.23 -0.50
CA LEU A 42 -8.05 -11.69 -0.17
C LEU A 42 -9.05 -10.54 -0.31
N ALA A 43 -8.83 -9.41 0.36
CA ALA A 43 -9.75 -8.27 0.30
C ALA A 43 -9.92 -7.77 -1.14
N LEU A 44 -8.83 -7.56 -1.88
CA LEU A 44 -8.88 -7.08 -3.26
C LEU A 44 -9.57 -8.06 -4.22
N SER A 45 -9.51 -9.38 -3.95
CA SER A 45 -10.21 -10.38 -4.76
C SER A 45 -11.74 -10.29 -4.66
N GLN A 46 -12.27 -9.67 -3.61
CA GLN A 46 -13.71 -9.50 -3.38
C GLN A 46 -14.26 -8.17 -3.93
N VAL A 47 -13.37 -7.26 -4.38
CA VAL A 47 -13.76 -5.97 -4.95
C VAL A 47 -14.21 -6.14 -6.40
N ASN A 48 -15.41 -5.63 -6.70
CA ASN A 48 -16.03 -5.67 -8.04
C ASN A 48 -16.25 -4.28 -8.65
N THR A 49 -15.86 -3.22 -7.95
CA THR A 49 -15.92 -1.83 -8.43
C THR A 49 -14.69 -1.49 -9.27
N PRO A 50 -14.77 -0.50 -10.20
CA PRO A 50 -13.62 -0.06 -10.99
C PRO A 50 -12.44 0.44 -10.14
N TYR A 51 -12.76 1.02 -8.99
CA TYR A 51 -11.79 1.54 -8.02
C TYR A 51 -11.98 0.90 -6.65
N PHE A 52 -10.88 0.82 -5.90
CA PHE A 52 -10.90 0.53 -4.47
C PHE A 52 -10.07 1.56 -3.71
N LEU A 53 -10.40 1.77 -2.46
CA LEU A 53 -9.59 2.57 -1.54
C LEU A 53 -8.90 1.63 -0.56
N TRP A 54 -7.58 1.73 -0.44
CA TRP A 54 -6.84 1.07 0.63
C TRP A 54 -6.74 1.98 1.87
N VAL A 55 -7.07 1.42 3.03
CA VAL A 55 -6.92 2.05 4.35
C VAL A 55 -6.34 1.05 5.34
N ASP A 56 -5.56 1.55 6.30
CA ASP A 56 -5.16 0.77 7.46
C ASP A 56 -6.27 0.82 8.54
N ASP A 57 -6.24 -0.12 9.49
CA ASP A 57 -7.24 -0.30 10.56
C ASP A 57 -7.28 0.84 11.59
N ASP A 58 -6.27 1.71 11.59
CA ASP A 58 -6.15 2.88 12.47
C ASP A 58 -6.35 4.22 11.75
N TYR A 59 -6.91 4.19 10.54
CA TYR A 59 -7.25 5.39 9.77
C TYR A 59 -8.66 5.91 10.08
N VAL A 60 -8.79 7.24 10.12
CA VAL A 60 -10.05 7.91 10.45
C VAL A 60 -10.43 8.88 9.34
N PHE A 61 -11.62 8.70 8.79
CA PHE A 61 -12.18 9.60 7.78
C PHE A 61 -12.53 10.94 8.41
N THR A 62 -12.20 12.02 7.71
CA THR A 62 -12.51 13.38 8.11
C THR A 62 -13.18 14.13 6.96
N LYS A 63 -13.53 15.41 7.20
CA LYS A 63 -14.02 16.30 6.14
C LYS A 63 -13.03 16.52 5.00
N GLU A 64 -11.75 16.19 5.22
CA GLU A 64 -10.66 16.31 4.23
C GLU A 64 -10.44 15.02 3.44
N THR A 65 -11.12 13.92 3.79
CA THR A 65 -11.06 12.64 3.08
C THR A 65 -12.00 12.68 1.88
N LYS A 66 -11.70 13.52 0.89
CA LYS A 66 -12.51 13.72 -0.33
C LYS A 66 -12.18 12.69 -1.41
N LEU A 67 -12.79 11.51 -1.33
CA LEU A 67 -12.56 10.40 -2.26
C LEU A 67 -12.90 10.75 -3.73
N GLU A 68 -13.86 11.65 -3.93
CA GLU A 68 -14.24 12.17 -5.25
C GLU A 68 -13.04 12.79 -6.00
N ASN A 69 -12.10 13.40 -5.29
CA ASN A 69 -10.91 13.99 -5.90
C ASN A 69 -9.93 12.91 -6.41
N PHE A 70 -9.88 11.73 -5.77
CA PHE A 70 -9.10 10.62 -6.29
C PHE A 70 -9.73 10.04 -7.56
N VAL A 71 -11.05 9.87 -7.57
CA VAL A 71 -11.79 9.39 -8.73
C VAL A 71 -11.58 10.35 -9.91
N GLU A 72 -11.70 11.66 -9.67
CA GLU A 72 -11.50 12.70 -10.68
C GLU A 72 -10.12 12.62 -11.34
N VAL A 73 -9.05 12.47 -10.54
CA VAL A 73 -7.68 12.28 -11.06
C VAL A 73 -7.57 10.98 -11.86
N LEU A 74 -8.11 9.86 -11.37
CA LEU A 74 -8.01 8.57 -12.04
C LEU A 74 -8.80 8.52 -13.36
N ASP A 75 -9.97 9.15 -13.42
CA ASP A 75 -10.83 9.19 -14.62
C ASP A 75 -10.25 10.07 -15.74
N ASN A 76 -9.51 11.12 -15.39
CA ASN A 76 -9.00 12.12 -16.35
C ASN A 76 -7.51 11.99 -16.66
N THR A 77 -6.85 10.94 -16.16
CA THR A 77 -5.43 10.67 -16.42
C THR A 77 -5.23 9.21 -16.78
N ASN A 78 -4.00 8.84 -17.15
CA ASN A 78 -3.61 7.44 -17.36
C ASN A 78 -2.96 6.83 -16.10
N LEU A 79 -3.31 7.35 -14.92
CA LEU A 79 -2.87 6.78 -13.66
C LEU A 79 -3.71 5.55 -13.30
N ASP A 80 -3.03 4.57 -12.72
CA ASP A 80 -3.61 3.37 -12.16
C ASP A 80 -3.82 3.49 -10.65
N LEU A 81 -3.08 4.39 -9.98
CA LEU A 81 -3.13 4.57 -8.53
C LEU A 81 -2.79 6.00 -8.13
N VAL A 82 -3.59 6.56 -7.22
CA VAL A 82 -3.37 7.87 -6.63
C VAL A 82 -3.40 7.80 -5.11
N SER A 83 -2.44 8.43 -4.44
CA SER A 83 -2.36 8.48 -2.97
C SER A 83 -2.61 9.87 -2.40
N GLY A 84 -2.98 9.91 -1.12
CA GLY A 84 -3.13 11.15 -0.35
C GLY A 84 -2.20 11.24 0.85
N SER A 85 -2.49 12.22 1.70
CA SER A 85 -1.75 12.44 2.95
C SER A 85 -2.38 11.72 4.14
N VAL A 86 -1.56 11.38 5.14
CA VAL A 86 -2.00 10.68 6.36
C VAL A 86 -1.66 11.51 7.61
N GLY A 87 -2.57 11.57 8.58
CA GLY A 87 -2.38 12.17 9.91
C GLY A 87 -2.19 13.68 9.84
N ASN A 88 -1.08 14.23 10.36
CA ASN A 88 -0.65 15.64 10.17
C ASN A 88 0.66 15.78 9.36
N ARG A 89 1.08 14.70 8.68
CA ARG A 89 2.32 14.67 7.89
C ARG A 89 2.13 15.32 6.52
N LYS A 90 3.23 15.86 5.97
CA LYS A 90 3.29 16.23 4.55
C LYS A 90 3.04 15.01 3.68
N LEU A 91 2.57 15.24 2.45
CA LEU A 91 2.39 14.19 1.45
C LEU A 91 3.69 13.38 1.30
N MET A 92 3.60 12.06 1.50
CA MET A 92 4.76 11.17 1.48
C MET A 92 4.77 10.33 0.21
N TYR A 93 5.89 10.41 -0.51
CA TYR A 93 6.21 9.62 -1.68
C TYR A 93 7.75 9.49 -1.81
N SER A 94 8.21 8.60 -2.67
CA SER A 94 9.66 8.43 -2.92
C SER A 94 9.93 7.99 -4.35
N LYS A 95 11.05 8.45 -4.90
CA LYS A 95 11.61 7.85 -6.11
C LYS A 95 12.06 6.43 -5.82
N LEU A 96 11.82 5.56 -6.79
CA LEU A 96 12.41 4.24 -6.90
C LEU A 96 12.94 4.08 -8.31
N SER A 97 14.19 3.62 -8.42
CA SER A 97 14.79 3.27 -9.71
C SER A 97 15.68 2.06 -9.56
N ILE A 98 15.83 1.30 -10.64
CA ILE A 98 16.78 0.20 -10.72
C ILE A 98 18.05 0.74 -11.40
N LEU A 99 19.17 0.65 -10.70
CA LEU A 99 20.50 0.89 -11.25
C LEU A 99 21.03 -0.45 -11.77
N PRO A 100 21.35 -0.56 -13.07
CA PRO A 100 21.97 -1.76 -13.63
C PRO A 100 23.24 -2.12 -12.86
N GLY A 101 23.34 -3.39 -12.46
CA GLY A 101 24.48 -3.91 -11.72
C GLY A 101 25.43 -4.72 -12.58
N ASP A 102 26.00 -5.76 -11.99
CA ASP A 102 26.89 -6.72 -12.64
C ASP A 102 26.21 -8.11 -12.76
N GLU A 103 26.99 -9.16 -13.01
CA GLU A 103 26.50 -10.54 -13.09
C GLU A 103 25.79 -11.06 -11.82
N HIS A 104 25.94 -10.37 -10.69
CA HIS A 104 25.27 -10.69 -9.44
C HIS A 104 23.95 -9.93 -9.25
N GLY A 105 23.52 -9.11 -10.22
CA GLY A 105 22.24 -8.42 -10.19
C GLY A 105 22.32 -6.92 -9.91
N ASP A 106 21.15 -6.31 -9.94
CA ASP A 106 20.93 -4.86 -9.95
C ASP A 106 20.78 -4.27 -8.55
N CYS A 107 20.75 -2.94 -8.48
CA CYS A 107 20.59 -2.20 -7.23
C CYS A 107 19.33 -1.33 -7.27
N LEU A 108 18.45 -1.51 -6.29
CA LEU A 108 17.30 -0.66 -6.12
C LEU A 108 17.71 0.60 -5.34
N VAL A 109 17.48 1.75 -5.96
CA VAL A 109 17.76 3.07 -5.40
C VAL A 109 16.45 3.69 -4.96
N GLN A 110 16.34 4.00 -3.66
CA GLN A 110 15.24 4.77 -3.11
C GLN A 110 15.72 6.15 -2.71
N GLY A 111 15.11 7.19 -3.29
CA GLY A 111 15.44 8.58 -3.01
C GLY A 111 14.23 9.47 -2.79
N SER A 112 14.50 10.73 -2.47
CA SER A 112 13.46 11.76 -2.34
C SER A 112 13.01 12.32 -3.70
N GLY A 113 11.80 12.87 -3.75
CA GLY A 113 11.25 13.57 -4.93
C GLY A 113 10.34 12.72 -5.82
N HIS A 114 10.08 13.23 -7.04
CA HIS A 114 9.14 12.69 -8.02
C HIS A 114 9.69 12.80 -9.45
N TYR A 115 9.11 12.08 -10.41
CA TYR A 115 9.53 12.04 -11.83
C TYR A 115 8.88 13.12 -12.71
N GLY A 116 7.99 13.91 -12.14
CA GLY A 116 7.33 15.03 -12.83
C GLY A 116 6.01 15.36 -12.15
N LEU A 117 5.31 16.36 -12.68
CA LEU A 117 3.93 16.64 -12.33
C LEU A 117 3.00 15.84 -13.24
N VAL A 118 1.81 15.52 -12.75
CA VAL A 118 0.75 14.97 -13.58
C VAL A 118 0.17 16.10 -14.44
N PRO A 119 0.13 15.98 -15.78
CA PRO A 119 -0.44 17.02 -16.64
C PRO A 119 -1.87 17.39 -16.23
N GLY A 120 -2.16 18.69 -16.08
CA GLY A 120 -3.46 19.19 -15.62
C GLY A 120 -3.66 19.17 -14.09
N TYR A 121 -2.78 18.51 -13.34
CA TYR A 121 -2.88 18.33 -11.89
C TYR A 121 -1.59 18.79 -11.19
N PRO A 122 -1.41 20.11 -10.96
CA PRO A 122 -0.16 20.68 -10.46
C PRO A 122 0.22 20.25 -9.04
N HIS A 123 -0.75 19.73 -8.28
CA HIS A 123 -0.57 19.21 -6.92
C HIS A 123 -0.42 17.67 -6.88
N CYS A 124 -0.21 17.04 -8.03
CA CYS A 124 -0.01 15.61 -8.18
C CYS A 124 1.38 15.30 -8.75
N TYR A 125 2.12 14.45 -8.05
CA TYR A 125 3.52 14.15 -8.32
C TYR A 125 3.66 12.70 -8.80
N LEU A 126 4.17 12.51 -10.02
CA LEU A 126 4.43 11.18 -10.60
C LEU A 126 5.52 10.46 -9.82
N THR A 127 5.19 9.32 -9.22
CA THR A 127 6.10 8.64 -8.28
C THR A 127 5.79 7.15 -8.19
N PRO A 128 6.80 6.26 -8.15
CA PRO A 128 6.59 4.83 -8.11
C PRO A 128 6.24 4.31 -6.71
N LYS A 129 6.50 5.09 -5.65
CA LYS A 129 6.19 4.71 -4.27
C LYS A 129 5.40 5.79 -3.58
N VAL A 130 4.30 5.37 -2.95
CA VAL A 130 3.36 6.23 -2.25
C VAL A 130 3.03 5.70 -0.86
N THR A 131 2.27 6.48 -0.09
CA THR A 131 1.78 6.09 1.24
C THR A 131 0.69 5.03 1.12
N ASN A 132 0.49 4.22 2.17
CA ASN A 132 -0.60 3.22 2.30
C ASN A 132 -1.99 3.84 2.48
N PHE A 133 -2.25 4.99 1.86
CA PHE A 133 -3.57 5.58 1.72
C PHE A 133 -3.71 6.00 0.26
N TYR A 134 -4.35 5.13 -0.52
CA TYR A 134 -4.46 5.30 -1.97
C TYR A 134 -5.75 4.71 -2.52
N MET A 135 -6.20 5.27 -3.63
CA MET A 135 -7.20 4.69 -4.50
C MET A 135 -6.51 4.11 -5.74
N GLY A 136 -6.89 2.88 -6.12
CA GLY A 136 -6.32 2.21 -7.28
C GLY A 136 -7.40 1.67 -8.21
N ARG A 137 -7.08 1.57 -9.51
CA ARG A 137 -7.80 0.77 -10.48
C ARG A 137 -7.73 -0.70 -10.05
N THR A 138 -8.90 -1.29 -9.80
CA THR A 138 -9.02 -2.60 -9.17
C THR A 138 -8.32 -3.68 -10.00
N ASP A 139 -8.51 -3.67 -11.32
CA ASP A 139 -7.90 -4.61 -12.26
C ASP A 139 -6.39 -4.44 -12.36
N ALA A 140 -5.89 -3.20 -12.47
CA ALA A 140 -4.47 -2.89 -12.57
C ALA A 140 -3.71 -3.34 -11.32
N VAL A 141 -4.18 -2.97 -10.13
CA VAL A 141 -3.52 -3.37 -8.87
C VAL A 141 -3.62 -4.87 -8.65
N ARG A 142 -4.75 -5.50 -9.01
CA ARG A 142 -4.92 -6.95 -8.92
C ARG A 142 -3.98 -7.69 -9.87
N ALA A 143 -3.74 -7.16 -11.08
CA ALA A 143 -2.81 -7.75 -12.02
C ALA A 143 -1.38 -7.76 -11.46
N VAL A 144 -0.98 -6.73 -10.69
CA VAL A 144 0.30 -6.74 -9.97
C VAL A 144 0.31 -7.79 -8.86
N GLY A 145 -0.72 -7.76 -8.01
CA GLY A 145 -0.84 -8.63 -6.85
C GLY A 145 0.14 -8.27 -5.72
N PHE A 146 -0.07 -8.87 -4.55
CA PHE A 146 0.80 -8.70 -3.40
C PHE A 146 1.49 -10.04 -3.10
N ASP A 147 2.83 -10.14 -3.10
CA ASP A 147 3.50 -11.42 -2.80
C ASP A 147 3.22 -11.84 -1.32
N PRO A 148 2.43 -12.91 -1.07
CA PRO A 148 1.98 -13.26 0.28
C PRO A 148 3.12 -13.71 1.20
N THR A 149 4.34 -13.94 0.67
CA THR A 149 5.52 -14.17 1.50
C THR A 149 5.87 -12.96 2.38
N TYR A 150 5.43 -11.75 2.00
CA TYR A 150 5.57 -10.54 2.80
C TYR A 150 4.45 -10.41 3.86
N SER A 151 4.51 -11.25 4.90
CA SER A 151 3.49 -11.33 5.94
C SER A 151 3.51 -10.22 7.01
N ARG A 152 4.63 -9.47 7.16
CA ARG A 152 4.80 -8.48 8.25
C ARG A 152 5.00 -7.05 7.78
N TYR A 153 5.94 -6.84 6.86
CA TYR A 153 6.17 -5.56 6.22
C TYR A 153 6.52 -5.77 4.75
N GLY A 154 5.85 -4.99 3.90
CA GLY A 154 5.94 -4.96 2.44
C GLY A 154 5.82 -3.52 1.89
N HIS A 155 6.22 -2.49 2.66
CA HIS A 155 5.98 -1.08 2.31
C HIS A 155 6.64 -0.63 1.00
N THR A 156 7.70 -1.31 0.55
CA THR A 156 8.37 -0.99 -0.72
C THR A 156 8.10 -2.08 -1.75
N GLU A 157 7.94 -3.31 -1.31
CA GLU A 157 7.96 -4.54 -2.08
C GLU A 157 6.86 -4.56 -3.14
N PHE A 158 5.62 -4.16 -2.79
CA PHE A 158 4.55 -4.00 -3.78
C PHE A 158 4.91 -2.96 -4.85
N PHE A 159 5.53 -1.85 -4.46
CA PHE A 159 5.90 -0.79 -5.39
C PHE A 159 7.05 -1.19 -6.30
N VAL A 160 7.92 -2.10 -5.86
CA VAL A 160 8.93 -2.73 -6.73
C VAL A 160 8.26 -3.60 -7.78
N ASP A 161 7.35 -4.47 -7.35
CA ASP A 161 6.57 -5.33 -8.26
C ASP A 161 5.71 -4.52 -9.24
N ALA A 162 5.31 -3.31 -8.87
CA ALA A 162 4.51 -2.40 -9.68
C ALA A 162 5.33 -1.55 -10.67
N MET A 163 6.66 -1.48 -10.53
CA MET A 163 7.49 -0.67 -11.45
C MET A 163 7.36 -1.19 -12.88
N GLY A 164 7.10 -0.27 -13.81
CA GLY A 164 6.84 -0.61 -15.22
C GLY A 164 5.46 -1.21 -15.51
N ARG A 165 4.62 -1.42 -14.47
CA ARG A 165 3.29 -2.03 -14.59
C ARG A 165 2.16 -1.08 -14.17
N LEU A 166 2.41 -0.22 -13.18
CA LEU A 166 1.45 0.80 -12.73
C LEU A 166 2.01 2.21 -12.92
N ARG A 167 1.17 3.12 -13.39
CA ARG A 167 1.40 4.57 -13.34
C ARG A 167 0.78 5.14 -12.08
N MET A 168 1.61 5.77 -11.26
CA MET A 168 1.21 6.16 -9.90
C MET A 168 1.54 7.62 -9.63
N ALA A 169 0.72 8.27 -8.81
CA ALA A 169 0.97 9.62 -8.33
C ALA A 169 0.60 9.78 -6.84
N ALA A 170 1.30 10.69 -6.16
CA ALA A 170 0.86 11.20 -4.88
C ALA A 170 0.27 12.60 -5.10
N CYS A 171 -0.93 12.84 -4.60
CA CYS A 171 -1.63 14.12 -4.74
C CYS A 171 -1.89 14.78 -3.39
N GLU A 172 -1.76 16.10 -3.35
CA GLU A 172 -2.30 16.90 -2.24
C GLU A 172 -3.84 16.98 -2.34
N GLY A 173 -4.50 17.48 -1.30
CA GLY A 173 -5.93 17.76 -1.32
C GLY A 173 -6.85 16.61 -0.86
N VAL A 174 -6.33 15.38 -0.71
CA VAL A 174 -7.05 14.30 -0.02
C VAL A 174 -6.24 13.83 1.19
N ARG A 175 -6.88 13.84 2.36
CA ARG A 175 -6.24 13.51 3.62
C ARG A 175 -7.08 12.54 4.43
N ILE A 176 -6.44 11.56 5.03
CA ILE A 176 -7.02 10.70 6.06
C ILE A 176 -6.31 10.95 7.38
N ASP A 177 -7.04 10.94 8.49
CA ASP A 177 -6.43 11.07 9.82
C ASP A 177 -5.92 9.71 10.31
N HIS A 178 -5.03 9.72 11.29
CA HIS A 178 -4.36 8.53 11.80
C HIS A 178 -4.42 8.50 13.33
N LYS A 179 -5.14 7.53 13.87
CA LYS A 179 -5.28 7.35 15.32
C LYS A 179 -4.61 6.06 15.76
N SER A 180 -3.29 6.09 15.84
CA SER A 180 -2.52 4.91 16.26
C SER A 180 -2.91 4.50 17.69
N SER A 181 -3.43 3.28 17.85
CA SER A 181 -3.49 2.61 19.14
C SER A 181 -2.34 1.63 19.23
N ARG A 182 -1.65 1.58 20.37
CA ARG A 182 -0.54 0.64 20.60
C ARG A 182 -0.77 -0.07 21.92
N ASN A 183 -1.22 -1.31 21.86
CA ASN A 183 -1.19 -2.19 23.03
C ASN A 183 0.11 -3.03 23.03
N THR A 184 0.56 -3.44 24.21
CA THR A 184 1.74 -4.27 24.44
C THR A 184 1.66 -5.60 23.69
N ASP A 185 0.47 -6.19 23.58
CA ASP A 185 0.24 -7.44 22.85
C ASP A 185 0.40 -7.28 21.33
N TYR A 186 -0.14 -6.20 20.75
CA TYR A 186 0.05 -5.88 19.33
C TYR A 186 1.55 -5.73 18.97
N ASN A 187 2.35 -5.15 19.86
CA ASN A 187 3.79 -4.98 19.63
C ASN A 187 4.55 -6.31 19.48
N LYS A 188 4.08 -7.40 20.11
CA LYS A 188 4.69 -8.74 19.97
C LYS A 188 4.59 -9.25 18.53
N PHE A 189 3.41 -9.07 17.92
CA PHE A 189 3.13 -9.49 16.55
C PHE A 189 3.78 -8.56 15.52
N ARG A 190 3.78 -7.24 15.77
CA ARG A 190 4.43 -6.26 14.90
C ARG A 190 5.93 -6.49 14.75
N ARG A 191 6.61 -6.91 15.82
CA ARG A 191 8.05 -7.24 15.80
C ARG A 191 8.34 -8.69 15.40
N GLY A 192 7.32 -9.45 14.99
CA GLY A 192 7.47 -10.80 14.47
C GLY A 192 7.98 -11.83 15.49
N GLY A 193 7.69 -11.65 16.79
CA GLY A 193 7.94 -12.68 17.81
C GLY A 193 9.37 -13.25 17.84
N GLY A 194 10.41 -12.46 17.53
CA GLY A 194 11.81 -12.91 17.52
C GLY A 194 12.39 -13.25 16.15
N VAL A 195 11.60 -13.23 15.06
CA VAL A 195 12.07 -13.48 13.67
C VAL A 195 12.56 -12.20 12.97
N SER A 196 12.46 -11.03 13.62
CA SER A 196 12.73 -9.71 13.00
C SER A 196 14.12 -9.58 12.35
N GLY A 197 15.16 -10.18 12.94
CA GLY A 197 16.50 -10.20 12.36
C GLY A 197 16.61 -11.05 11.09
N ASN A 198 15.89 -12.18 11.03
CA ASN A 198 15.88 -13.07 9.87
C ASN A 198 14.96 -12.57 8.75
N TYR A 199 13.88 -11.85 9.08
CA TYR A 199 12.89 -11.44 8.08
C TYR A 199 13.47 -10.45 7.06
N ARG A 200 14.36 -9.55 7.46
CA ARG A 200 15.06 -8.66 6.51
C ARG A 200 15.93 -9.47 5.54
N ASN A 201 16.61 -10.51 6.02
CA ASN A 201 17.40 -11.40 5.16
C ASN A 201 16.51 -12.19 4.20
N ILE A 202 15.33 -12.62 4.66
CA ILE A 202 14.33 -13.29 3.80
C ILE A 202 13.86 -12.34 2.69
N ILE A 203 13.52 -11.08 3.01
CA ILE A 203 13.14 -10.09 2.00
C ILE A 203 14.27 -9.87 1.00
N MET A 204 15.49 -9.62 1.47
CA MET A 204 16.63 -9.37 0.58
C MET A 204 16.90 -10.57 -0.33
N ARG A 205 16.82 -11.81 0.17
CA ARG A 205 16.95 -13.01 -0.65
C ARG A 205 15.79 -13.14 -1.65
N ARG A 206 14.57 -12.82 -1.22
CA ARG A 206 13.39 -12.87 -2.08
C ARG A 206 13.53 -11.88 -3.23
N GLN A 207 13.89 -10.64 -2.96
CA GLN A 207 14.14 -9.59 -3.95
C GLN A 207 15.31 -9.95 -4.88
N TYR A 208 16.37 -10.55 -4.35
CA TYR A 208 17.47 -11.05 -5.16
C TYR A 208 17.01 -12.09 -6.19
N PHE A 209 16.32 -13.15 -5.75
CA PHE A 209 15.92 -14.23 -6.65
C PHE A 209 14.70 -13.89 -7.53
N LYS A 210 13.81 -13.02 -7.07
CA LYS A 210 12.58 -12.64 -7.77
C LYS A 210 12.81 -11.50 -8.74
N ASP A 211 13.51 -10.46 -8.28
CA ASP A 211 13.60 -9.16 -8.97
C ASP A 211 15.02 -8.88 -9.48
N ASN A 212 15.96 -9.82 -9.31
CA ASN A 212 17.39 -9.64 -9.60
C ASN A 212 18.03 -8.47 -8.85
N ILE A 213 17.52 -8.11 -7.65
CA ILE A 213 18.01 -6.98 -6.86
C ILE A 213 18.97 -7.46 -5.76
N LYS A 214 20.27 -7.17 -5.90
CA LYS A 214 21.30 -7.53 -4.91
C LYS A 214 21.54 -6.49 -3.83
N CYS A 215 21.22 -5.22 -4.10
CA CYS A 215 21.53 -4.14 -3.16
C CYS A 215 20.44 -3.07 -3.05
N TRP A 216 20.44 -2.39 -1.90
CA TRP A 216 19.51 -1.31 -1.60
C TRP A 216 20.25 -0.04 -1.23
N ILE A 217 20.13 0.98 -2.08
CA ILE A 217 20.80 2.27 -1.93
C ILE A 217 19.76 3.29 -1.49
N LYS A 218 20.03 3.98 -0.38
CA LYS A 218 19.26 5.17 0.01
C LYS A 218 20.00 6.41 -0.50
N ALA A 219 19.31 7.20 -1.31
CA ALA A 219 19.82 8.43 -1.92
C ALA A 219 19.15 9.68 -1.31
#